data_AF-A0A1C5CLL1-F1
#
_entry.id   AF-A0A1C5CLL1-F1
#
_cell.length_a   1.000
_cell.length_b   1.000
_cell.length_c   1.000
_cell.angle_alpha   90.00
_cell.angle_beta   90.00
_cell.angle_gamma   90.00
#
_symmetry.space_group_name_H-M   'P 1'
#
loop_
_entity.id
_entity.type
_entity.pdbx_description
1 polymer ?
#
loop_
_entity_poly.entity_id
_entity_poly.type
_entity_poly.pdbx_seq_one_letter_code
_entity_poly.pdbx_strand_id
1 'polypeptide(L)' 'MTADGVVMVGGQRLRIGRAHAGKTVTVLIDDIVFRVLDGEVELSTHARTSDKPIRQFKAVARTRK' A
#
# COMPACT_ATOMS: atom_id res chain seq x y z
N MET A 1 8.03 -11.98 -15.81
CA MET A 1 7.99 -11.90 -14.33
C MET A 1 6.66 -11.34 -13.86
N THR A 2 5.88 -12.16 -13.16
CA THR A 2 4.60 -11.78 -12.56
C THR A 2 4.79 -10.70 -11.50
N ALA A 3 4.04 -9.61 -11.55
CA ALA A 3 3.99 -8.64 -10.44
C ALA A 3 2.96 -9.10 -9.40
N ASP A 4 3.34 -9.13 -8.12
CA ASP A 4 2.49 -9.70 -7.05
C ASP A 4 1.44 -8.72 -6.48
N GLY A 5 1.44 -7.46 -6.91
CA GLY A 5 0.55 -6.42 -6.37
C GLY A 5 0.84 -6.14 -4.89
N VAL A 6 2.08 -5.74 -4.61
CA VAL A 6 2.58 -5.43 -3.27
C VAL A 6 3.11 -4.00 -3.25
N VAL A 7 2.78 -3.26 -2.19
CA VAL A 7 3.30 -1.92 -1.93
C VAL A 7 4.03 -1.88 -0.58
N MET A 8 5.02 -1.00 -0.45
CA MET A 8 5.72 -0.73 0.81
C MET A 8 5.17 0.54 1.45
N VAL A 9 4.76 0.46 2.73
CA VAL A 9 4.28 1.61 3.51
C VAL A 9 4.93 1.55 4.89
N GLY A 10 5.69 2.57 5.28
CA GLY A 10 6.31 2.62 6.62
C GLY A 10 7.23 1.44 6.94
N GLY A 11 7.84 0.80 5.94
CA GLY A 11 8.65 -0.42 6.11
C GLY A 11 7.84 -1.72 6.15
N GLN A 12 6.51 -1.65 6.07
CA GLN A 12 5.62 -2.80 6.01
C GLN A 12 5.22 -3.13 4.56
N ARG A 13 5.21 -4.42 4.20
CA ARG A 13 4.70 -4.92 2.92
C ARG A 13 3.18 -5.12 3.00
N LEU A 14 2.43 -4.43 2.15
CA LEU A 14 0.99 -4.59 2.02
C LEU A 14 0.70 -5.38 0.75
N ARG A 15 0.15 -6.58 0.88
CA ARG A 15 -0.22 -7.44 -0.25
C ARG A 15 -1.67 -7.20 -0.62
N ILE A 16 -1.87 -6.48 -1.71
CA ILE A 16 -3.19 -6.11 -2.24
C ILE A 16 -3.68 -7.21 -3.20
N GLY A 17 -2.74 -7.79 -3.95
CA GLY A 17 -3.00 -8.92 -4.84
C GLY A 17 -2.68 -8.63 -6.29
N ARG A 18 -2.38 -9.70 -7.03
CA ARG A 18 -1.93 -9.65 -8.43
C ARG A 18 -2.89 -8.91 -9.37
N ALA A 19 -4.20 -8.97 -9.11
CA ALA A 19 -5.22 -8.28 -9.89
C ALA A 19 -5.09 -6.74 -9.86
N HIS A 20 -4.40 -6.20 -8.86
CA HIS A 20 -4.17 -4.77 -8.69
C HIS A 20 -2.73 -4.35 -9.02
N ALA A 21 -1.91 -5.27 -9.53
CA ALA A 21 -0.55 -4.96 -9.92
C ALA A 21 -0.53 -3.95 -11.09
N GLY A 22 0.28 -2.89 -10.95
CA GLY A 22 0.39 -1.82 -11.94
C GLY A 22 -0.71 -0.76 -11.87
N LYS A 23 -1.70 -0.91 -10.98
CA LYS A 23 -2.69 0.13 -10.70
C LYS A 23 -2.17 1.09 -9.62
N THR A 24 -2.60 2.34 -9.70
CA THR A 24 -2.45 3.30 -8.61
C THR A 24 -3.53 3.04 -7.58
N VAL A 25 -3.17 3.01 -6.30
CA VAL A 25 -4.09 2.85 -5.18
C VAL A 25 -3.87 3.96 -4.17
N THR A 26 -4.90 4.28 -3.41
CA THR A 26 -4.81 5.19 -2.27
C THR A 26 -4.61 4.38 -1.00
N VAL A 27 -3.62 4.75 -0.18
CA VAL A 27 -3.44 4.15 1.15
C VAL A 27 -3.81 5.19 2.20
N LEU A 28 -4.91 4.96 2.91
CA LEU A 28 -5.25 5.71 4.10
C LEU A 28 -4.45 5.16 5.28
N ILE A 29 -3.83 6.06 6.04
CA ILE A 29 -3.05 5.74 7.23
C ILE A 29 -3.90 6.13 8.43
N ASP A 30 -4.32 5.12 9.18
CA ASP A 30 -5.01 5.28 10.47
C ASP A 30 -4.01 4.98 11.61
N ASP A 31 -4.46 5.13 12.85
CA ASP A 31 -3.63 4.92 14.05
C ASP A 31 -3.12 3.48 14.13
N ILE A 32 -3.97 2.51 13.80
CA ILE A 32 -3.67 1.07 13.95
C ILE A 32 -3.74 0.27 12.65
N VAL A 33 -4.23 0.85 11.56
CA VAL A 33 -4.39 0.14 10.27
C VAL A 33 -3.96 0.99 9.07
N PHE A 34 -3.61 0.29 7.99
CA PHE A 34 -3.55 0.84 6.64
C PHE A 34 -4.74 0.31 5.85
N ARG A 35 -5.55 1.21 5.29
CA ARG A 35 -6.67 0.86 4.39
C ARG A 35 -6.26 1.19 2.96
N VAL A 36 -6.39 0.23 2.05
CA VAL A 36 -6.01 0.38 0.64
C VAL A 36 -7.28 0.50 -0.18
N LEU A 37 -7.38 1.53 -1.03
CA LEU A 37 -8.53 1.82 -1.85
C LEU A 37 -8.16 1.97 -3.33
N ASP A 38 -9.10 1.61 -4.20
CA ASP A 38 -9.14 1.96 -5.62
C ASP A 38 -10.38 2.87 -5.84
N GLY A 39 -10.14 4.18 -5.87
CA GLY A 39 -11.21 5.17 -5.77
C GLY A 39 -11.93 5.09 -4.41
N GLU A 40 -13.23 4.80 -4.43
CA GLU A 40 -14.07 4.65 -3.24
C GLU A 40 -14.15 3.20 -2.73
N VAL A 41 -13.58 2.24 -3.48
CA VAL A 41 -13.65 0.81 -3.12
C VAL A 41 -12.46 0.44 -2.26
N GLU A 42 -12.73 -0.02 -1.03
CA GLU A 42 -11.69 -0.62 -0.19
C GLU A 42 -11.31 -2.00 -0.72
N LEU A 43 -10.02 -2.17 -1.04
CA LEU A 43 -9.45 -3.43 -1.53
C LEU A 43 -8.97 -4.31 -0.38
N SER A 44 -8.31 -3.71 0.61
CA SER A 44 -7.76 -4.45 1.74
C SER A 44 -7.47 -3.54 2.94
N THR A 45 -7.45 -4.15 4.12
CA THR A 45 -7.04 -3.53 5.37
C THR A 45 -5.91 -4.33 6.01
N HIS A 46 -4.88 -3.65 6.50
CA HIS A 46 -3.71 -4.25 7.13
C HIS A 46 -3.44 -3.60 8.48
N ALA A 47 -3.28 -4.41 9.53
CA ALA A 47 -2.82 -3.90 10.83
C ALA A 47 -1.42 -3.32 10.70
N ARG A 48 -1.17 -2.18 11.36
CA ARG A 48 0.16 -1.58 11.45
C ARG A 48 1.05 -2.44 12.31
N THR A 49 2.24 -2.76 11.81
CA THR A 49 3.27 -3.47 12.59
C THR A 49 4.19 -2.52 13.36
N SER A 50 3.98 -1.21 13.23
CA SER A 50 4.74 -0.19 13.97
C SER A 50 3.89 1.06 14.21
N ASP A 51 4.04 1.62 15.41
CA ASP A 51 3.50 2.88 15.90
C ASP A 51 4.32 4.11 15.47
N LYS A 52 5.52 3.91 14.91
CA LYS A 52 6.38 5.01 14.46
C LYS A 52 5.62 5.92 13.48
N PRO A 53 5.78 7.26 13.61
CA PRO A 53 5.09 8.20 12.74
C PRO A 53 5.55 8.04 11.28
N ILE A 54 4.59 8.07 10.35
CA ILE A 54 4.90 8.12 8.93
C ILE A 54 5.33 9.54 8.57
N ARG A 55 6.57 9.69 8.13
CA ARG A 55 7.16 10.99 7.76
C ARG A 55 7.11 11.28 6.26
N GLN A 56 7.00 10.25 5.42
CA GLN A 56 7.01 10.37 3.97
C GLN A 56 5.65 9.96 3.41
N PHE A 57 4.89 10.95 2.96
CA PHE A 57 3.57 10.75 2.32
C PHE A 57 3.67 10.68 0.79
N LYS A 58 4.86 10.86 0.22
CA LYS A 58 5.11 10.68 -1.21
C LYS A 58 5.47 9.23 -1.49
N ALA A 59 4.67 8.55 -2.31
CA ALA A 59 5.06 7.28 -2.88
C ALA A 59 6.10 7.49 -3.98
N VAL A 60 7.15 6.68 -3.97
CA VAL A 60 8.14 6.66 -5.07
C VAL A 60 7.76 5.51 -5.99
N ALA A 61 7.33 5.84 -7.21
CA ALA A 61 7.09 4.83 -8.23
C ALA A 61 8.42 4.15 -8.58
N ARG A 62 8.50 2.82 -8.41
CA ARG A 62 9.56 2.07 -9.08
C ARG A 62 9.19 1.93 -10.55
N THR A 63 9.89 2.67 -11.41
CA THR A 63 9.88 2.40 -12.85
C THR A 63 10.39 0.97 -13.08
N ARG A 64 9.57 0.11 -13.69
CA ARG A 64 10.06 -1.19 -14.18
C ARG A 64 11.07 -0.93 -15.29
N LYS A 65 12.26 -1.50 -15.19
CA LYS A 65 13.23 -1.62 -16.29
C LYS A 65 12.90 -2.87 -17.10
#